data_AF-S4NZK3-F1
#
_entry.id   AF-S4NZK3-F1
#
_cell.length_a   1.000
_cell.length_b   1.000
_cell.length_c   1.000
_cell.angle_alpha   90.00
_cell.angle_beta   90.00
_cell.angle_gamma   90.00
#
_symmetry.space_group_name_H-M   'P 1'
#
loop_
_entity.id
_entity.type
_entity.pdbx_description
1 polymer ?
#
loop_
_entity_poly.entity_id
_entity_poly.type
_entity_poly.pdbx_seq_one_letter_code
_entity_poly.pdbx_strand_id
1 'polypeptide(L)'
;IRLIQIDQEWVPHSETSTLYVRPTLIGTEPTFGVMEPDSALMFVIMSPVSAYYKTRDDGAVSIYADPSVVRAFPGGVGNRKVG
;
A
#
# COMPACT_ATOMS: atom_id res chain seq x y z
N ILE A 1 6.92 -5.09 -15.45
CA ILE A 1 8.29 -4.53 -15.47
C ILE A 1 8.39 -3.26 -16.32
N ARG A 2 7.63 -3.12 -17.43
CA ARG A 2 7.74 -1.98 -18.34
C ARG A 2 7.57 -0.59 -17.70
N LEU A 3 6.63 -0.41 -16.75
CA LEU A 3 6.41 0.88 -16.08
C LEU A 3 7.67 1.35 -15.32
N ILE A 4 8.30 0.46 -14.55
CA ILE A 4 9.55 0.77 -13.82
C ILE A 4 10.68 1.13 -14.78
N GLN A 5 10.78 0.46 -15.93
CA GLN A 5 11.80 0.78 -16.94
C GLN A 5 11.59 2.18 -17.55
N ILE A 6 10.34 2.57 -17.77
CA ILE A 6 10.00 3.91 -18.29
C ILE A 6 10.36 4.97 -17.25
N ASP A 7 10.01 4.74 -15.99
CA ASP A 7 10.20 5.70 -14.89
C ASP A 7 11.47 5.43 -14.08
N GLN A 8 12.48 4.79 -14.66
CA GLN A 8 13.67 4.34 -13.93
C GLN A 8 14.43 5.50 -13.26
N GLU A 9 14.38 6.70 -13.83
CA GLU A 9 15.01 7.91 -13.29
C GLU A 9 14.34 8.40 -11.99
N TRP A 10 13.13 7.94 -11.68
CA TRP A 10 12.47 8.21 -10.41
C TRP A 10 12.95 7.28 -9.29
N VAL A 11 13.71 6.23 -9.61
CA VAL A 11 14.35 5.38 -8.60
C VAL A 11 15.46 6.19 -7.94
N PRO A 12 15.41 6.42 -6.61
CA PRO A 12 16.44 7.21 -5.94
C PRO A 12 17.85 6.64 -6.13
N HIS A 13 18.80 7.48 -6.56
CA HIS A 13 20.23 7.16 -6.62
C HIS A 13 20.89 7.27 -5.23
N SER A 14 20.37 6.52 -4.27
CA SER A 14 20.86 6.50 -2.89
C SER A 14 20.72 5.08 -2.33
N GLU A 15 21.74 4.61 -1.62
CA GLU A 15 21.73 3.28 -0.99
C GLU A 15 20.68 3.14 0.13
N THR A 16 20.12 4.26 0.59
CA THR A 16 19.21 4.30 1.73
C THR A 16 17.76 4.55 1.32
N SER A 17 17.49 4.72 0.03
CA SER A 17 16.18 5.10 -0.50
C SER A 17 15.69 4.07 -1.52
N THR A 18 14.39 3.99 -1.72
CA THR A 18 13.76 2.98 -2.58
C THR A 18 12.62 3.59 -3.39
N LEU A 19 12.19 2.91 -4.46
CA LEU A 19 10.96 3.25 -5.18
C LEU A 19 9.83 2.34 -4.68
N TYR A 20 8.83 2.93 -4.04
CA TYR A 20 7.64 2.21 -3.59
C TYR A 20 6.68 1.97 -4.75
N VAL A 21 6.30 0.71 -4.95
CA VAL A 21 5.36 0.29 -6.00
C VAL A 21 4.03 -0.09 -5.35
N ARG A 22 2.93 0.51 -5.83
CA ARG A 22 1.57 0.31 -5.30
C ARG A 22 0.63 -0.23 -6.40
N PRO A 23 0.58 -1.55 -6.59
CA PRO A 23 -0.47 -2.18 -7.38
C PRO A 23 -1.82 -2.06 -6.67
N THR A 24 -2.87 -1.76 -7.42
CA THR A 24 -4.23 -1.61 -6.92
C THR A 24 -5.20 -2.25 -7.90
N LEU A 25 -6.24 -2.90 -7.37
CA LEU A 25 -7.36 -3.43 -8.14
C LEU A 25 -8.66 -2.95 -7.50
N ILE A 26 -9.54 -2.37 -8.31
CA ILE A 26 -10.87 -1.89 -7.89
C ILE A 26 -11.94 -2.41 -8.84
N GLY A 27 -13.13 -2.74 -8.32
CA GLY A 27 -14.32 -2.93 -9.15
C GLY A 27 -14.81 -1.57 -9.66
N THR A 28 -15.26 -1.51 -10.92
CA THR A 28 -15.66 -0.26 -11.60
C THR A 28 -17.08 -0.32 -12.16
N GLU A 29 -17.89 -1.25 -11.66
CA GLU A 29 -19.24 -1.48 -12.13
C GLU A 29 -20.11 -0.22 -11.99
N PRO A 30 -20.76 0.28 -13.06
CA PRO A 30 -21.55 1.52 -13.03
C PRO A 30 -22.94 1.29 -12.44
N THR A 31 -23.03 0.56 -11.33
CA THR A 31 -24.29 0.26 -10.64
C THR A 31 -24.14 0.43 -9.13
N PHE A 32 -25.25 0.56 -8.42
CA PHE A 32 -25.29 0.58 -6.96
C PHE A 32 -25.51 -0.81 -6.33
N GLY A 33 -25.59 -1.87 -7.15
CA GLY A 33 -25.84 -3.22 -6.68
C GLY A 33 -24.66 -3.77 -5.88
N VAL A 34 -24.94 -4.45 -4.76
CA VAL A 34 -23.91 -5.19 -4.02
C VAL A 34 -23.82 -6.59 -4.62
N MET A 35 -22.97 -6.73 -5.62
CA MET A 35 -22.76 -7.95 -6.40
C MET A 35 -21.32 -8.06 -6.87
N GLU A 36 -20.96 -9.21 -7.44
CA GLU A 36 -19.69 -9.36 -8.14
C GLU A 36 -19.63 -8.38 -9.32
N PRO A 37 -18.55 -7.59 -9.47
CA PRO A 37 -18.46 -6.62 -10.56
C PRO A 37 -18.06 -7.32 -11.87
N ASP A 38 -18.74 -6.98 -12.97
CA ASP A 38 -18.37 -7.45 -14.31
C ASP A 38 -17.22 -6.62 -14.91
N SER A 39 -16.92 -5.46 -14.31
CA SER A 39 -15.82 -4.58 -14.70
C SER A 39 -14.90 -4.22 -13.53
N ALA A 40 -13.60 -4.21 -13.79
CA ALA A 40 -12.57 -3.83 -12.82
C ALA A 40 -11.42 -3.08 -13.48
N LEU A 41 -10.74 -2.24 -12.70
CA LEU A 41 -9.54 -1.50 -13.08
C LEU A 41 -8.36 -1.95 -12.24
N MET A 42 -7.34 -2.51 -12.91
CA MET A 42 -6.03 -2.73 -12.33
C MET A 42 -5.10 -1.59 -12.73
N PHE A 43 -4.44 -0.96 -11.76
CA PHE A 43 -3.46 0.08 -12.02
C PHE A 43 -2.29 0.00 -11.03
N VAL A 44 -1.19 0.67 -11.39
CA VAL A 44 0.01 0.75 -10.55
C VAL A 44 0.44 2.21 -10.47
N ILE A 45 0.70 2.69 -9.25
CA ILE A 45 1.39 3.97 -9.02
C ILE A 45 2.71 3.70 -8.32
N MET A 46 3.66 4.63 -8.47
CA MET A 46 4.99 4.53 -7.86
C MET A 46 5.36 5.85 -7.18
N SER A 47 6.13 5.77 -6.10
CA SER A 47 6.58 6.95 -5.35
C SER A 47 7.97 6.70 -4.76
N PRO A 48 8.95 7.60 -4.92
CA PRO A 48 10.22 7.48 -4.22
C PRO A 48 10.01 7.62 -2.71
N VAL A 49 10.75 6.83 -1.93
CA VAL A 49 10.69 6.79 -0.46
C VAL A 49 12.10 6.79 0.10
N SER A 50 12.35 7.72 1.03
CA SER A 50 13.63 7.85 1.75
C SER A 50 13.73 6.90 2.93
N ALA A 51 14.93 6.76 3.49
CA ALA A 51 15.15 5.99 4.71
C ALA A 51 14.24 6.44 5.86
N TYR A 52 13.65 5.45 6.55
CA TYR A 52 12.83 5.66 7.74
C TYR A 52 13.66 6.01 8.98
N TYR A 53 14.87 5.44 9.10
CA TYR A 53 15.73 5.62 10.26
C TYR A 53 17.04 6.29 9.83
N LYS A 54 17.33 7.46 10.40
CA LYS A 54 18.65 8.09 10.30
C LYS A 54 19.53 7.49 11.40
N THR A 55 20.79 7.25 11.08
CA THR A 55 21.83 6.47 11.77
C THR A 55 22.10 6.72 13.28
N ARG A 56 21.23 7.40 14.03
CA ARG A 56 21.51 7.83 15.41
C ARG A 56 20.42 7.58 16.45
N ASP A 57 19.17 7.32 16.06
CA ASP A 57 18.06 7.06 17.00
C ASP A 57 17.42 5.68 16.74
N ASP A 58 17.00 5.00 17.79
CA ASP A 58 16.45 3.62 17.80
C ASP A 58 15.08 3.47 17.10
N GLY A 59 14.53 4.57 16.56
CA GLY A 59 13.29 4.55 15.78
C GLY A 59 12.05 4.17 16.58
N ALA A 60 12.13 4.25 17.93
CA ALA A 60 11.04 3.85 18.80
C ALA A 60 9.81 4.76 18.61
N VAL A 61 8.63 4.15 18.73
CA VAL A 61 7.34 4.84 18.65
C VAL A 61 6.48 4.46 19.85
N SER A 62 5.71 5.41 20.37
CA SER A 62 4.71 5.15 21.40
C SER A 62 3.53 4.37 20.81
N ILE A 63 3.08 3.34 21.52
CA ILE A 63 1.93 2.53 21.12
C ILE A 63 0.70 2.99 21.90
N TYR A 64 -0.37 3.37 21.19
CA TYR A 64 -1.69 3.58 21.77
C TYR A 64 -2.45 2.25 21.81
N ALA A 65 -2.87 1.82 23.00
CA ALA A 65 -3.51 0.53 23.21
C ALA A 65 -4.88 0.71 23.88
N ASP A 66 -5.94 0.61 23.08
CA ASP A 66 -7.33 0.65 23.54
C ASP A 66 -8.05 -0.64 23.12
N PRO A 67 -8.49 -1.48 24.08
CA PRO A 67 -9.21 -2.72 23.77
C PRO A 67 -10.59 -2.50 23.15
N SER A 68 -11.12 -1.27 23.17
CA SER A 68 -12.39 -0.94 22.51
C SER A 68 -12.29 -0.93 20.96
N VAL A 69 -11.07 -0.84 20.42
CA VAL A 69 -10.81 -0.76 18.97
C VAL A 69 -10.37 -2.12 18.43
N VAL A 70 -11.23 -2.77 17.64
CA VAL A 70 -10.94 -4.06 17.01
C VAL A 70 -10.62 -3.90 15.53
N ARG A 71 -9.38 -4.21 15.13
CA ARG A 71 -8.94 -4.13 13.72
C ARG A 71 -9.46 -5.27 12.84
N ALA A 72 -9.54 -6.49 13.39
CA ALA A 72 -9.91 -7.71 12.67
C ALA A 72 -10.46 -8.75 13.65
N PHE A 73 -11.28 -9.68 13.16
CA PHE A 73 -11.95 -10.71 13.95
C PHE A 73 -11.99 -12.06 13.21
N PRO A 74 -12.20 -13.19 13.92
CA PRO A 74 -12.36 -14.50 13.29
C PRO A 74 -13.51 -14.51 12.27
N GLY A 75 -13.24 -14.96 11.04
CA GLY A 75 -14.19 -14.91 9.92
C GLY A 75 -14.22 -13.58 9.15
N GLY A 76 -13.50 -12.56 9.62
CA GLY A 76 -13.30 -11.31 8.88
C GLY A 76 -12.25 -11.41 7.77
N VAL A 77 -11.89 -10.26 7.20
CA VAL A 77 -10.96 -10.15 6.05
C VAL A 77 -9.58 -9.58 6.42
N GLY A 78 -9.25 -9.53 7.71
CA GLY A 78 -8.04 -8.87 8.21
C GLY A 78 -6.71 -9.54 7.85
N ASN A 79 -6.76 -10.72 7.22
CA ASN A 79 -5.64 -11.44 6.61
C ASN A 79 -5.46 -11.13 5.11
N ARG A 80 -6.32 -10.30 4.53
CA ARG A 80 -6.23 -9.80 3.15
C ARG A 80 -5.94 -8.30 3.17
N LYS A 81 -5.25 -7.81 2.15
CA LYS A 81 -4.92 -6.38 2.01
C LYS A 81 -6.01 -5.64 1.23
N VAL A 82 -7.22 -5.67 1.77
CA VAL A 82 -8.39 -4.96 1.22
C VAL A 82 -8.46 -3.54 1.79
N GLY A 83 -8.89 -2.60 0.94
CA GLY A 83 -9.02 -1.18 1.28
C GLY A 83 -10.31 -0.85 2.00
#